data_AF-A0A2P4ZF68-F1
#
_entry.id   AF-A0A2P4ZF68-F1
#
_cell.length_a   1.000
_cell.length_b   1.000
_cell.length_c   1.000
_cell.angle_alpha   90.00
_cell.angle_beta   90.00
_cell.angle_gamma   90.00
#
_symmetry.space_group_name_H-M   'P 1'
#
loop_
_entity.id
_entity.type
_entity.pdbx_description
1 polymer ?
#
loop_
_entity_poly.entity_id
_entity_poly.type
_entity_poly.pdbx_seq_one_letter_code
_entity_poly.pdbx_strand_id
1 'polypeptide(L)'
;MVFVILKLDGPLFSFRFADFSGLTAVVGLNSAIRLPTAETVFGFLFTKPSNTLPTSDGPLASLKAVLWPPPDVIPWFTPREGLFWIAARLKATAVTPLSVDAVVVVNTNSSIQLVIFGVAVVDPPSMQSKFKFAHAELGIACVFDPAAGKFQLDAQPSPRSYVLHESCHLTGGMALYAWAETGDFILTLVGCHQAFVVPTAYPVPSRLGIAWSLSDNLRISGEAYLAMTARILRLTGASQFGVRLTLDLWLVTSRMDAEIGARLNVLGPPMAGRVHVDFWVFGFDIEFGDRSAALTEGMLIN
;
A
#
# COMPACT_ATOMS: atom_id res chain seq x y z
N MET A 1 21.01 -4.96 25.07
CA MET A 1 19.85 -4.17 24.59
C MET A 1 18.88 -3.98 25.74
N VAL A 2 18.30 -2.79 25.88
CA VAL A 2 17.30 -2.47 26.91
C VAL A 2 16.07 -1.89 26.22
N PHE A 3 14.87 -2.30 26.65
CA PHE A 3 13.61 -1.75 26.16
C PHE A 3 12.80 -1.16 27.31
N VAL A 4 12.25 0.03 27.11
CA VAL A 4 11.29 0.66 28.02
C VAL A 4 9.96 0.78 27.30
N ILE A 5 8.90 0.23 27.88
CA ILE A 5 7.55 0.22 27.29
C ILE A 5 6.63 1.04 28.20
N LEU A 6 5.94 2.01 27.63
CA LEU A 6 4.90 2.79 28.27
C LEU A 6 3.58 2.57 27.51
N LYS A 7 2.55 2.14 28.21
CA LYS A 7 1.23 1.88 27.62
C LYS A 7 0.18 2.71 28.33
N LEU A 8 -0.59 3.46 27.55
CA LEU A 8 -1.74 4.23 27.99
C LEU A 8 -2.96 3.80 27.18
N ASP A 9 -3.89 3.10 27.82
CA ASP A 9 -5.15 2.64 27.22
C ASP A 9 -6.30 3.53 27.70
N GLY A 10 -7.18 3.94 26.77
CA GLY A 10 -8.36 4.75 27.07
C GLY A 10 -8.64 5.78 25.99
N PRO A 11 -9.84 6.42 26.00
CA PRO A 11 -10.09 7.56 25.11
C PRO A 11 -9.14 8.69 25.49
N LEU A 12 -8.15 8.95 24.63
CA LEU A 12 -7.11 9.96 24.89
C LEU A 12 -7.63 11.35 24.56
N PHE A 13 -8.11 11.51 23.33
CA PHE A 13 -8.72 12.72 22.83
C PHE A 13 -9.53 12.38 21.58
N SER A 14 -10.57 13.17 21.32
CA SER A 14 -11.44 13.04 20.16
C SER A 14 -11.36 14.33 19.35
N PHE A 15 -11.09 14.20 18.06
CA PHE A 15 -11.27 15.26 17.07
C PHE A 15 -12.55 14.95 16.27
N ARG A 16 -13.16 15.99 15.67
CA ARG A 16 -14.40 15.84 14.87
C ARG A 16 -14.34 14.74 13.79
N PHE A 17 -13.16 14.38 13.33
CA PHE A 17 -12.94 13.38 12.28
C PHE A 17 -12.29 12.08 12.77
N ALA A 18 -11.78 12.01 14.01
CA ALA A 18 -11.06 10.84 14.51
C ALA A 18 -11.03 10.74 16.04
N ASP A 19 -11.28 9.53 16.55
CA ASP A 19 -11.17 9.16 17.96
C ASP A 19 -9.87 8.41 18.21
N PHE A 20 -9.08 8.87 19.19
CA PHE A 20 -7.82 8.25 19.58
C PHE A 20 -8.02 7.45 20.88
N SER A 21 -7.75 6.15 20.81
CA SER A 21 -8.18 5.18 21.84
C SER A 21 -7.03 4.48 22.57
N GLY A 22 -5.78 4.77 22.21
CA GLY A 22 -4.62 4.22 22.89
C GLY A 22 -3.30 4.72 22.34
N LEU A 23 -2.32 4.84 23.23
CA LEU A 23 -0.94 5.23 22.96
C LEU A 23 -0.01 4.21 23.60
N THR A 24 0.89 3.62 22.81
CA THR A 24 1.97 2.78 23.35
C THR A 24 3.30 3.31 22.86
N ALA A 25 4.17 3.72 23.76
CA ALA A 25 5.53 4.17 23.46
C ALA A 25 6.54 3.09 23.84
N VAL A 26 7.56 2.89 23.02
CA VAL A 26 8.66 1.96 23.25
C VAL A 26 9.97 2.64 22.92
N VAL A 27 10.94 2.56 23.81
CA VAL A 27 12.30 3.05 23.58
C VAL A 27 13.25 1.86 23.60
N GLY A 28 14.08 1.74 22.55
CA GLY A 28 15.15 0.75 22.48
C GLY A 28 16.52 1.39 22.59
N LEU A 29 17.34 0.89 23.52
CA LEU A 29 18.71 1.34 23.77
C LEU A 29 19.70 0.22 23.44
N ASN A 30 20.81 0.58 22.77
CA ASN A 30 21.83 -0.36 22.29
C ASN A 30 21.21 -1.50 21.46
N SER A 31 20.29 -1.13 20.58
CA SER A 31 19.58 -2.05 19.68
C SER A 31 19.25 -1.34 18.38
N ALA A 32 19.31 -2.09 17.29
CA ALA A 32 18.79 -1.67 15.99
C ALA A 32 17.41 -2.31 15.77
N ILE A 33 16.46 -1.51 15.29
CA ILE A 33 15.14 -1.94 14.84
C ILE A 33 15.15 -2.18 13.33
N ARG A 34 14.62 -3.32 12.89
CA ARG A 34 14.30 -3.57 11.49
C ARG A 34 12.93 -2.96 11.18
N LEU A 35 12.91 -2.03 10.25
CA LEU A 35 11.68 -1.34 9.83
C LEU A 35 10.84 -2.28 8.94
N PRO A 36 9.52 -2.41 9.17
CA PRO A 36 8.65 -3.19 8.31
C PRO A 36 8.39 -2.50 6.97
N THR A 37 8.10 -3.30 5.96
CA THR A 37 7.56 -2.88 4.66
C THR A 37 6.02 -2.91 4.68
N ALA A 38 5.37 -2.35 3.67
CA ALA A 38 3.90 -2.39 3.54
C ALA A 38 3.32 -3.82 3.57
N GLU A 39 4.09 -4.83 3.14
CA GLU A 39 3.69 -6.24 3.20
C GLU A 39 3.94 -6.87 4.58
N THR A 40 5.05 -6.52 5.24
CA THR A 40 5.44 -7.18 6.50
C THR A 40 4.84 -6.51 7.74
N VAL A 41 4.23 -5.32 7.58
CA VAL A 41 3.60 -4.55 8.65
C VAL A 41 2.43 -5.29 9.31
N PHE A 42 1.73 -6.19 8.60
CA PHE A 42 0.65 -7.00 9.20
C PHE A 42 1.17 -7.98 10.27
N GLY A 43 2.42 -8.42 10.14
CA GLY A 43 3.07 -9.35 11.07
C GLY A 43 3.77 -8.66 12.24
N PHE A 44 3.89 -7.34 12.22
CA PHE A 44 4.75 -6.59 13.11
C PHE A 44 4.17 -6.46 14.54
N LEU A 45 5.04 -6.49 15.55
CA LEU A 45 4.63 -6.58 16.96
C LEU A 45 3.73 -5.42 17.39
N PHE A 46 4.03 -4.21 16.91
CA PHE A 46 3.31 -3.01 17.33
C PHE A 46 2.01 -2.76 16.56
N THR A 47 1.72 -3.50 15.50
CA THR A 47 0.45 -3.39 14.75
C THR A 47 -0.53 -4.51 15.11
N LYS A 48 -0.05 -5.63 15.68
CA LYS A 48 -0.93 -6.68 16.17
C LYS A 48 -1.80 -6.18 17.35
N PRO A 49 -3.11 -6.43 17.35
CA PRO A 49 -3.93 -6.21 18.53
C PRO A 49 -3.48 -7.18 19.63
N SER A 50 -3.30 -6.65 20.85
CA SER A 50 -2.72 -7.34 22.01
C SER A 50 -3.43 -8.64 22.45
N ASN A 51 -4.56 -9.00 21.83
CA ASN A 51 -5.32 -10.21 22.07
C ASN A 51 -4.84 -11.46 21.30
N THR A 52 -3.77 -11.35 20.50
CA THR A 52 -3.24 -12.48 19.69
C THR A 52 -1.90 -13.03 20.19
N LEU A 53 -1.50 -12.67 21.41
CA LEU A 53 -0.38 -13.32 22.08
C LEU A 53 -0.91 -14.60 22.74
N PRO A 54 -0.30 -15.78 22.52
CA PRO A 54 -0.73 -17.02 23.16
C PRO A 54 -0.71 -16.84 24.68
N THR A 55 -1.89 -16.79 25.28
CA THR A 55 -2.08 -16.57 26.72
C THR A 55 -1.70 -17.79 27.57
N SER A 56 -0.95 -18.76 27.02
CA SER A 56 -0.59 -19.98 27.76
C SER A 56 0.68 -19.84 28.61
N ASP A 57 1.65 -18.97 28.25
CA ASP A 57 2.96 -18.87 28.94
C ASP A 57 3.31 -17.47 29.49
N GLY A 58 2.33 -16.58 29.57
CA GLY A 58 2.48 -15.25 30.16
C GLY A 58 3.18 -14.20 29.29
N PRO A 59 3.13 -12.91 29.69
CA PRO A 59 3.59 -11.78 28.87
C PRO A 59 5.08 -11.85 28.49
N LEU A 60 5.89 -12.46 29.36
CA LEU A 60 7.34 -12.52 29.23
C LEU A 60 7.78 -13.59 28.20
N ALA A 61 7.05 -14.70 28.07
CA ALA A 61 7.30 -15.72 27.05
C ALA A 61 6.97 -15.19 25.65
N SER A 62 5.85 -14.45 25.54
CA SER A 62 5.47 -13.75 24.30
C SER A 62 6.51 -12.70 23.88
N LEU A 63 7.05 -11.94 24.84
CA LEU A 63 8.11 -10.97 24.56
C LEU A 63 9.40 -11.67 24.12
N LYS A 64 9.78 -12.77 24.80
CA LYS A 64 10.98 -13.57 24.44
C LYS A 64 10.87 -14.17 23.05
N ALA A 65 9.70 -14.71 22.66
CA ALA A 65 9.50 -15.28 21.33
C ALA A 65 9.64 -14.23 20.21
N VAL A 66 9.30 -12.98 20.48
CA VAL A 66 9.41 -11.88 19.49
C VAL A 66 10.81 -11.27 19.47
N LEU A 67 11.48 -11.17 20.62
CA LEU A 67 12.86 -10.68 20.72
C LEU A 67 13.89 -11.69 20.23
N TRP A 68 13.60 -12.98 20.42
CA TRP A 68 14.48 -14.10 20.07
C TRP A 68 13.71 -15.14 19.27
N PRO A 69 13.43 -14.86 17.98
CA PRO A 69 12.73 -15.81 17.15
C PRO A 69 13.62 -17.03 16.82
N PRO A 70 13.01 -18.13 16.34
CA PRO A 70 13.75 -19.30 15.84
C PRO A 70 14.78 -18.92 14.78
N PRO A 71 15.85 -19.72 14.58
CA PRO A 71 16.95 -19.40 13.66
C PRO A 71 16.52 -19.16 12.19
N ASP A 72 15.35 -19.65 11.78
CA ASP A 72 14.80 -19.46 10.44
C ASP A 72 14.12 -18.10 10.21
N VAL A 73 13.93 -17.29 11.25
CA VAL A 73 13.20 -16.02 11.19
C VAL A 73 14.14 -14.85 11.50
N ILE A 74 14.18 -13.88 10.58
CA ILE A 74 14.99 -12.67 10.76
C ILE A 74 14.41 -11.85 11.93
N PRO A 75 15.19 -11.59 12.99
CA PRO A 75 14.70 -10.86 14.16
C PRO A 75 14.36 -9.41 13.83
N TRP A 76 13.31 -8.89 14.46
CA TRP A 76 12.91 -7.49 14.38
C TRP A 76 13.88 -6.55 15.10
N PHE A 77 14.58 -7.06 16.10
CA PHE A 77 15.51 -6.30 16.93
C PHE A 77 16.85 -7.01 16.98
N THR A 78 17.93 -6.27 16.77
CA THR A 78 19.30 -6.80 16.85
C THR A 78 20.12 -5.97 17.83
N PRO A 79 20.94 -6.58 18.70
CA PRO A 79 21.81 -5.81 19.59
C PRO A 79 22.87 -5.08 18.75
N ARG A 80 23.00 -3.76 18.98
CA ARG A 80 24.02 -2.92 18.35
C ARG A 80 24.29 -1.73 19.25
N GLU A 81 25.52 -1.62 19.73
CA GLU A 81 25.92 -0.55 20.67
C GLU A 81 25.87 0.83 20.00
N GLY A 82 25.51 1.85 20.79
CA GLY A 82 25.48 3.25 20.34
C GLY A 82 24.25 3.66 19.54
N LEU A 83 23.34 2.71 19.23
CA LEU A 83 22.09 3.01 18.54
C LEU A 83 20.89 3.06 19.49
N PHE A 84 20.00 4.00 19.22
CA PHE A 84 18.73 4.12 19.92
C PHE A 84 17.60 4.49 18.95
N TRP A 85 16.40 4.02 19.30
CA TRP A 85 15.18 4.30 18.56
C TRP A 85 14.01 4.49 19.52
N ILE A 86 13.02 5.27 19.08
CA ILE A 86 11.79 5.54 19.82
C ILE A 86 10.63 5.19 18.90
N ALA A 87 9.70 4.37 19.37
CA ALA A 87 8.46 4.02 18.67
C ALA A 87 7.25 4.50 19.48
N ALA A 88 6.22 5.00 18.82
CA ALA A 88 4.94 5.36 19.40
C ALA A 88 3.80 4.83 18.51
N ARG A 89 3.02 3.87 19.02
CA ARG A 89 1.78 3.37 18.43
C ARG A 89 0.62 4.27 18.82
N LEU A 90 -0.18 4.63 17.84
CA LEU A 90 -1.41 5.39 17.98
C LEU A 90 -2.54 4.63 17.29
N LYS A 91 -3.60 4.34 18.04
CA LYS A 91 -4.82 3.75 17.50
C LYS A 91 -5.88 4.83 17.30
N ALA A 92 -6.26 5.03 16.04
CA ALA A 92 -7.24 6.03 15.64
C ALA A 92 -8.41 5.36 14.90
N THR A 93 -9.64 5.79 15.18
CA THR A 93 -10.80 5.45 14.36
C THR A 93 -11.33 6.74 13.77
N ALA A 94 -11.26 6.86 12.44
CA ALA A 94 -11.75 8.03 11.72
C ALA A 94 -13.05 7.66 11.02
N VAL A 95 -14.01 8.60 10.94
CA VAL A 95 -15.30 8.51 10.20
C VAL A 95 -15.67 7.08 9.74
N THR A 96 -16.49 6.37 10.52
CA THR A 96 -16.99 5.02 10.22
C THR A 96 -17.31 4.89 8.73
N PRO A 97 -16.54 4.12 7.94
CA PRO A 97 -15.96 2.81 8.31
C PRO A 97 -14.42 2.69 8.34
N LEU A 98 -13.63 3.73 8.65
CA LEU A 98 -12.15 3.65 8.61
C LEU A 98 -11.50 3.47 10.01
N SER A 99 -10.75 2.38 10.21
CA SER A 99 -9.91 2.19 11.41
C SER A 99 -8.43 2.18 11.04
N VAL A 100 -7.59 2.88 11.80
CA VAL A 100 -6.15 2.99 11.54
C VAL A 100 -5.36 2.67 12.80
N ASP A 101 -4.42 1.75 12.67
CA ASP A 101 -3.42 1.45 13.68
C ASP A 101 -2.05 1.83 13.12
N ALA A 102 -1.48 2.93 13.61
CA ALA A 102 -0.23 3.47 13.09
C ALA A 102 0.83 3.52 14.17
N VAL A 103 2.09 3.33 13.79
CA VAL A 103 3.25 3.38 14.66
C VAL A 103 4.26 4.31 14.00
N VAL A 104 4.67 5.32 14.75
CA VAL A 104 5.73 6.24 14.36
C VAL A 104 7.01 5.76 15.03
N VAL A 105 8.09 5.61 14.28
CA VAL A 105 9.43 5.27 14.74
C VAL A 105 10.39 6.39 14.36
N VAL A 106 11.10 6.90 15.34
CA VAL A 106 12.26 7.77 15.15
C VAL A 106 13.50 6.92 15.37
N ASN A 107 14.31 6.80 14.33
CA ASN A 107 15.54 6.01 14.34
C ASN A 107 16.75 6.93 14.21
N THR A 108 17.81 6.64 14.97
CA THR A 108 19.02 7.48 15.04
C THR A 108 20.26 6.68 14.63
N ASN A 109 20.24 6.12 13.42
CA ASN A 109 21.27 5.18 12.95
C ASN A 109 22.46 5.82 12.23
N SER A 110 22.44 7.14 11.99
CA SER A 110 23.53 8.05 11.53
C SER A 110 22.95 9.42 11.18
N SER A 111 21.70 9.42 10.68
CA SER A 111 20.79 10.55 10.55
C SER A 111 19.50 10.26 11.31
N ILE A 112 18.72 11.29 11.60
CA ILE A 112 17.36 11.14 12.16
C ILE A 112 16.45 10.71 11.01
N GLN A 113 15.94 9.48 11.08
CA GLN A 113 14.92 8.98 10.16
C GLN A 113 13.58 8.87 10.88
N LEU A 114 12.54 9.45 10.28
CA LEU A 114 11.17 9.30 10.74
C LEU A 114 10.47 8.26 9.88
N VAL A 115 9.90 7.25 10.51
CA VAL A 115 9.21 6.16 9.83
C VAL A 115 7.82 6.03 10.42
N ILE A 116 6.81 5.94 9.58
CA ILE A 116 5.43 5.69 9.98
C ILE A 116 4.98 4.42 9.28
N PHE A 117 4.55 3.42 10.02
CA PHE A 117 3.92 2.25 9.42
C PHE A 117 2.63 1.95 10.14
N GLY A 118 1.66 1.39 9.42
CA GLY A 118 0.36 1.12 9.99
C GLY A 118 -0.48 0.19 9.16
N VAL A 119 -1.59 -0.22 9.75
CA VAL A 119 -2.64 -0.99 9.10
C VAL A 119 -3.90 -0.15 9.12
N ALA A 120 -4.47 0.11 7.95
CA ALA A 120 -5.76 0.75 7.79
C ALA A 120 -6.79 -0.30 7.35
N VAL A 121 -7.95 -0.34 8.00
CA VAL A 121 -9.03 -1.27 7.69
C VAL A 121 -10.29 -0.49 7.35
N VAL A 122 -10.94 -0.89 6.26
CA VAL A 122 -12.19 -0.30 5.77
C VAL A 122 -13.20 -1.40 5.47
N ASP A 123 -14.35 -1.35 6.15
CA ASP A 123 -15.48 -2.26 5.96
C ASP A 123 -16.78 -1.49 5.62
N PRO A 124 -17.08 -1.23 4.33
CA PRO A 124 -18.37 -0.66 3.94
C PRO A 124 -19.53 -1.67 4.10
N PRO A 125 -20.72 -1.23 4.57
CA PRO A 125 -21.12 0.15 4.87
C PRO A 125 -20.73 0.61 6.28
N SER A 126 -20.49 -0.32 7.21
CA SER A 126 -19.98 -0.03 8.54
C SER A 126 -19.19 -1.21 9.11
N MET A 127 -18.23 -0.93 10.00
CA MET A 127 -17.39 -1.93 10.68
C MET A 127 -18.21 -2.95 11.52
N GLN A 128 -19.47 -2.65 11.83
CA GLN A 128 -20.34 -3.43 12.72
C GLN A 128 -21.40 -4.27 11.96
N SER A 129 -21.53 -4.09 10.64
CA SER A 129 -22.50 -4.84 9.84
C SER A 129 -22.09 -6.31 9.70
N LYS A 130 -23.08 -7.22 9.80
CA LYS A 130 -22.89 -8.64 9.48
C LYS A 130 -22.64 -8.89 7.99
N PHE A 131 -23.12 -7.99 7.12
CA PHE A 131 -22.92 -8.06 5.68
C PHE A 131 -21.97 -6.93 5.24
N LYS A 132 -20.84 -7.31 4.64
CA LYS A 132 -19.80 -6.40 4.18
C LYS A 132 -19.71 -6.47 2.66
N PHE A 133 -19.79 -5.32 1.99
CA PHE A 133 -19.64 -5.26 0.52
C PHE A 133 -18.20 -5.37 0.08
N ALA A 134 -17.27 -4.98 0.94
CA ALA A 134 -15.84 -5.11 0.72
C ALA A 134 -15.15 -5.18 2.08
N HIS A 135 -13.96 -5.73 2.09
CA HIS A 135 -13.01 -5.65 3.18
C HIS A 135 -11.69 -5.19 2.58
N ALA A 136 -11.24 -3.98 2.92
CA ALA A 136 -9.94 -3.49 2.50
C ALA A 136 -9.05 -3.32 3.73
N GLU A 137 -8.01 -4.15 3.83
CA GLU A 137 -6.99 -4.07 4.86
C GLU A 137 -5.67 -3.66 4.17
N LEU A 138 -5.22 -2.43 4.42
CA LEU A 138 -4.08 -1.82 3.76
C LEU A 138 -2.92 -1.68 4.74
N GLY A 139 -1.80 -2.31 4.42
CA GLY A 139 -0.53 -2.08 5.09
C GLY A 139 0.13 -0.86 4.50
N ILE A 140 0.60 0.05 5.34
CA ILE A 140 1.20 1.33 4.96
C ILE A 140 2.59 1.40 5.58
N ALA A 141 3.59 1.82 4.83
CA ALA A 141 4.93 2.13 5.29
C ALA A 141 5.37 3.46 4.67
N CYS A 142 5.80 4.40 5.49
CA CYS A 142 6.22 5.73 5.10
C CYS A 142 7.58 6.01 5.75
N VAL A 143 8.57 6.38 4.95
CA VAL A 143 9.92 6.70 5.39
C VAL A 143 10.23 8.12 4.96
N PHE A 144 10.60 8.95 5.92
CA PHE A 144 11.09 10.28 5.72
C PHE A 144 12.53 10.35 6.22
N ASP A 145 13.47 10.53 5.28
CA ASP A 145 14.89 10.71 5.53
C ASP A 145 15.31 12.13 5.09
N PRO A 146 15.39 13.08 6.04
CA PRO A 146 15.81 14.45 5.77
C PRO A 146 17.23 14.54 5.24
N ALA A 147 18.14 13.67 5.70
CA ALA A 147 19.55 13.72 5.32
C ALA A 147 19.76 13.25 3.87
N ALA A 148 18.95 12.28 3.43
CA ALA A 148 18.94 11.82 2.05
C ALA A 148 17.99 12.65 1.14
N GLY A 149 17.22 13.59 1.69
CA GLY A 149 16.20 14.33 0.96
C GLY A 149 15.12 13.44 0.35
N LYS A 150 14.78 12.32 1.00
CA LYS A 150 13.88 11.29 0.46
C LYS A 150 12.61 11.15 1.29
N PHE A 151 11.48 11.18 0.61
CA PHE A 151 10.19 10.78 1.13
C PHE A 151 9.71 9.57 0.34
N GLN A 152 9.35 8.49 1.05
CA GLN A 152 8.87 7.25 0.45
C GLN A 152 7.61 6.83 1.19
N LEU A 153 6.54 6.56 0.46
CA LEU A 153 5.33 5.98 1.00
C LEU A 153 4.99 4.80 0.13
N ASP A 154 4.81 3.65 0.75
CA ASP A 154 4.36 2.40 0.14
C ASP A 154 3.10 1.93 0.87
N ALA A 155 2.13 1.43 0.11
CA ALA A 155 0.94 0.84 0.66
C ALA A 155 0.52 -0.40 -0.15
N GLN A 156 0.08 -1.44 0.53
CA GLN A 156 -0.25 -2.73 -0.09
C GLN A 156 -1.45 -3.38 0.61
N PRO A 157 -2.47 -3.85 -0.12
CA PRO A 157 -3.57 -4.61 0.46
C PRO A 157 -3.06 -5.94 1.01
N SER A 158 -3.64 -6.37 2.13
CA SER A 158 -3.40 -7.69 2.70
C SER A 158 -4.05 -8.78 1.83
N PRO A 159 -3.57 -10.03 1.87
CA PRO A 159 -4.22 -11.16 1.20
C PRO A 159 -5.66 -11.43 1.66
N ARG A 160 -6.10 -10.83 2.78
CA ARG A 160 -7.45 -10.96 3.31
C ARG A 160 -8.42 -9.95 2.68
N SER A 161 -7.90 -8.97 1.93
CA SER A 161 -8.70 -7.94 1.29
C SER A 161 -9.53 -8.50 0.13
N TYR A 162 -10.81 -8.16 0.09
CA TYR A 162 -11.74 -8.61 -0.94
C TYR A 162 -12.77 -7.54 -1.27
N VAL A 163 -13.37 -7.66 -2.45
CA VAL A 163 -14.42 -6.74 -2.94
C VAL A 163 -15.59 -7.56 -3.46
N LEU A 164 -16.82 -7.19 -3.11
CA LEU A 164 -18.09 -7.88 -3.41
C LEU A 164 -18.26 -9.27 -2.75
N HIS A 165 -17.22 -10.10 -2.74
CA HIS A 165 -17.28 -11.46 -2.20
C HIS A 165 -15.90 -11.90 -1.68
N GLU A 166 -15.84 -12.80 -0.68
CA GLU A 166 -14.58 -13.27 -0.10
C GLU A 166 -13.66 -14.00 -1.09
N SER A 167 -14.22 -14.56 -2.17
CA SER A 167 -13.46 -15.20 -3.26
C SER A 167 -12.96 -14.23 -4.34
N CYS A 168 -13.23 -12.94 -4.17
CA CYS A 168 -12.86 -11.86 -5.07
C CYS A 168 -11.73 -11.04 -4.43
N HIS A 169 -10.51 -11.57 -4.53
CA HIS A 169 -9.35 -11.01 -3.82
C HIS A 169 -8.85 -9.74 -4.48
N LEU A 170 -8.54 -8.74 -3.65
CA LEU A 170 -7.92 -7.50 -4.05
C LEU A 170 -6.40 -7.63 -3.92
N THR A 171 -5.70 -7.43 -5.04
CA THR A 171 -4.24 -7.35 -5.09
C THR A 171 -3.84 -5.93 -5.48
N GLY A 172 -2.59 -5.52 -5.26
CA GLY A 172 -2.13 -4.19 -5.67
C GLY A 172 -0.97 -3.68 -4.87
N GLY A 173 -0.52 -2.49 -5.23
CA GLY A 173 0.41 -1.70 -4.46
C GLY A 173 0.28 -0.24 -4.86
N MET A 174 0.51 0.65 -3.93
CA MET A 174 0.55 2.09 -4.15
C MET A 174 1.89 2.59 -3.62
N ALA A 175 2.53 3.50 -4.35
CA ALA A 175 3.75 4.14 -3.91
C ALA A 175 3.73 5.65 -4.23
N LEU A 176 4.21 6.47 -3.31
CA LEU A 176 4.47 7.90 -3.49
C LEU A 176 5.90 8.19 -3.04
N TYR A 177 6.79 8.44 -3.99
CA TYR A 177 8.20 8.73 -3.73
C TYR A 177 8.50 10.16 -4.18
N ALA A 178 9.20 10.92 -3.35
CA ALA A 178 9.62 12.29 -3.67
C ALA A 178 11.06 12.53 -3.22
N TRP A 179 11.80 13.27 -4.04
CA TRP A 179 13.22 13.56 -3.85
C TRP A 179 13.45 15.08 -3.82
N ALA A 180 13.78 15.62 -2.66
CA ALA A 180 13.98 17.04 -2.46
C ALA A 180 15.15 17.59 -3.30
N GLU A 181 16.23 16.84 -3.45
CA GLU A 181 17.42 17.28 -4.19
C GLU A 181 17.15 17.50 -5.68
N THR A 182 16.34 16.64 -6.28
CA THR A 182 16.00 16.70 -7.72
C THR A 182 14.70 17.44 -8.00
N GLY A 183 13.85 17.63 -6.99
CA GLY A 183 12.48 18.10 -7.16
C GLY A 183 11.55 17.09 -7.84
N ASP A 184 12.00 15.85 -8.10
CA ASP A 184 11.21 14.82 -8.75
C ASP A 184 10.27 14.12 -7.75
N PHE A 185 9.13 13.67 -8.25
CA PHE A 185 8.22 12.81 -7.52
C PHE A 185 7.48 11.86 -8.47
N ILE A 186 7.13 10.69 -7.93
CA ILE A 186 6.23 9.74 -8.57
C ILE A 186 5.15 9.34 -7.59
N LEU A 187 3.89 9.52 -8.00
CA LEU A 187 2.74 8.91 -7.38
C LEU A 187 2.27 7.79 -8.31
N THR A 188 2.24 6.57 -7.83
CA THR A 188 1.72 5.45 -8.60
C THR A 188 0.78 4.62 -7.76
N LEU A 189 -0.41 4.41 -8.29
CA LEU A 189 -1.16 3.20 -8.03
C LEU A 189 -0.59 2.20 -9.03
N VAL A 190 0.03 1.13 -8.52
CA VAL A 190 0.23 -0.13 -9.26
C VAL A 190 1.48 -0.23 -10.15
N GLY A 191 2.26 0.83 -10.18
CA GLY A 191 3.49 0.93 -10.95
C GLY A 191 3.29 1.61 -12.29
N CYS A 192 4.36 1.64 -13.07
CA CYS A 192 4.37 2.31 -14.37
C CYS A 192 3.92 1.38 -15.50
N HIS A 193 3.49 1.98 -16.61
CA HIS A 193 3.23 1.28 -17.86
C HIS A 193 4.50 0.52 -18.35
N GLN A 194 4.34 -0.66 -18.94
CA GLN A 194 5.49 -1.51 -19.35
C GLN A 194 6.42 -0.85 -20.38
N ALA A 195 5.88 0.02 -21.25
CA ALA A 195 6.68 0.77 -22.22
C ALA A 195 7.42 1.99 -21.61
N PHE A 196 7.18 2.31 -20.34
CA PHE A 196 7.91 3.37 -19.66
C PHE A 196 9.19 2.80 -19.07
N VAL A 197 10.33 3.38 -19.45
CA VAL A 197 11.64 3.00 -18.89
C VAL A 197 11.73 3.61 -17.49
N VAL A 198 11.42 2.79 -16.49
CA VAL A 198 11.42 3.19 -15.07
C VAL A 198 12.87 3.48 -14.63
N PRO A 199 13.18 4.69 -14.16
CA PRO A 199 14.48 4.98 -13.55
C PRO A 199 14.74 4.06 -12.36
N THR A 200 15.99 3.66 -12.12
CA THR A 200 16.35 2.73 -11.04
C THR A 200 15.94 3.19 -9.64
N ALA A 201 15.74 4.50 -9.44
CA ALA A 201 15.30 5.08 -8.17
C ALA A 201 13.79 4.90 -7.91
N TYR A 202 12.98 4.60 -8.92
CA TYR A 202 11.52 4.56 -8.81
C TYR A 202 11.03 3.22 -8.21
N PRO A 203 9.91 3.24 -7.47
CA PRO A 203 9.35 2.03 -6.90
C PRO A 203 8.72 1.13 -7.98
N VAL A 204 8.76 -0.18 -7.74
CA VAL A 204 8.09 -1.20 -8.56
C VAL A 204 7.07 -1.93 -7.69
N PRO A 205 5.90 -1.31 -7.41
CA PRO A 205 4.88 -1.92 -6.57
C PRO A 205 4.18 -3.08 -7.29
N SER A 206 3.50 -3.93 -6.50
CA SER A 206 2.70 -5.05 -7.00
C SER A 206 1.54 -4.59 -7.89
N ARG A 207 1.19 -5.41 -8.89
CA ARG A 207 0.06 -5.13 -9.79
C ARG A 207 -1.28 -5.20 -9.03
N LEU A 208 -2.18 -4.25 -9.27
CA LEU A 208 -3.55 -4.19 -8.79
C LEU A 208 -4.38 -4.94 -9.76
N GLY A 209 -5.03 -5.93 -9.20
CA GLY A 209 -6.09 -6.60 -9.88
C GLY A 209 -7.11 -7.10 -8.90
N ILE A 210 -8.27 -7.35 -9.46
CA ILE A 210 -9.32 -8.14 -8.86
C ILE A 210 -9.26 -9.49 -9.55
N ALA A 211 -9.20 -10.56 -8.76
CA ALA A 211 -9.32 -11.91 -9.27
C ALA A 211 -10.49 -12.59 -8.55
N TRP A 212 -11.53 -12.91 -9.30
CA TRP A 212 -12.74 -13.54 -8.79
C TRP A 212 -13.00 -14.86 -9.48
N SER A 213 -13.00 -15.94 -8.70
CA SER A 213 -13.43 -17.26 -9.15
C SER A 213 -14.85 -17.50 -8.61
N LEU A 214 -15.84 -17.49 -9.51
CA LEU A 214 -17.24 -17.80 -9.15
C LEU A 214 -17.50 -19.31 -9.15
N SER A 215 -16.81 -20.04 -10.03
CA SER A 215 -16.80 -21.50 -10.13
C SER A 215 -15.53 -21.95 -10.87
N ASP A 216 -15.30 -23.27 -10.97
CA ASP A 216 -14.19 -23.83 -11.76
C ASP A 216 -14.22 -23.38 -13.24
N ASN A 217 -15.40 -22.97 -13.70
CA ASN A 217 -15.71 -22.66 -15.09
C ASN A 217 -15.84 -21.16 -15.37
N LEU A 218 -15.97 -20.30 -14.36
CA LEU A 218 -16.16 -18.85 -14.54
C LEU A 218 -15.16 -18.08 -13.68
N ARG A 219 -14.27 -17.36 -14.37
CA ARG A 219 -13.28 -16.48 -13.76
C ARG A 219 -13.41 -15.07 -14.32
N ILE A 220 -13.47 -14.09 -13.41
CA ILE A 220 -13.45 -12.67 -13.74
C ILE A 220 -12.12 -12.12 -13.23
N SER A 221 -11.42 -11.36 -14.08
CA SER A 221 -10.20 -10.66 -13.70
C SER A 221 -10.26 -9.22 -14.19
N GLY A 222 -9.75 -8.29 -13.40
CA GLY A 222 -9.54 -6.92 -13.84
C GLY A 222 -8.22 -6.41 -13.31
N GLU A 223 -7.48 -5.67 -14.12
CA GLU A 223 -6.24 -5.00 -13.74
C GLU A 223 -6.36 -3.51 -14.05
N ALA A 224 -5.74 -2.67 -13.23
CA ALA A 224 -5.65 -1.25 -13.53
C ALA A 224 -4.33 -0.69 -13.01
N TYR A 225 -3.79 0.32 -13.70
CA TYR A 225 -2.64 1.09 -13.23
C TYR A 225 -2.89 2.59 -13.39
N LEU A 226 -2.27 3.39 -12.53
CA LEU A 226 -2.25 4.84 -12.60
C LEU A 226 -0.90 5.35 -12.09
N ALA A 227 -0.18 6.11 -12.91
CA ALA A 227 1.10 6.70 -12.55
C ALA A 227 1.14 8.17 -12.94
N MET A 228 1.58 9.01 -12.01
CA MET A 228 1.78 10.45 -12.15
C MET A 228 3.24 10.78 -11.82
N THR A 229 3.89 11.55 -12.69
CA THR A 229 5.32 11.91 -12.58
C THR A 229 5.53 13.41 -12.73
N ALA A 230 6.50 13.97 -12.00
CA ALA A 230 6.74 15.41 -11.92
C ALA A 230 7.32 16.01 -13.21
N ARG A 231 8.18 15.27 -13.89
CA ARG A 231 9.11 15.80 -14.92
C ARG A 231 8.41 16.53 -16.10
N ILE A 232 7.14 16.23 -16.40
CA ILE A 232 6.28 16.96 -17.36
C ILE A 232 4.79 16.88 -16.93
N LEU A 233 4.50 16.88 -15.61
CA LEU A 233 3.16 16.61 -15.03
C LEU A 233 2.38 15.56 -15.86
N ARG A 234 2.99 14.38 -16.02
CA ARG A 234 2.45 13.33 -16.89
C ARG A 234 1.65 12.37 -16.05
N LEU A 235 0.38 12.18 -16.41
CA LEU A 235 -0.51 11.18 -15.83
C LEU A 235 -0.79 10.11 -16.88
N THR A 236 -0.46 8.87 -16.56
CA THR A 236 -0.81 7.72 -17.39
C THR A 236 -1.62 6.74 -16.57
N GLY A 237 -2.60 6.11 -17.18
CA GLY A 237 -3.34 5.03 -16.55
C GLY A 237 -3.91 4.10 -17.59
N ALA A 238 -4.18 2.87 -17.19
CA ALA A 238 -5.04 1.99 -17.95
C ALA A 238 -5.84 1.11 -17.02
N SER A 239 -6.97 0.65 -17.51
CA SER A 239 -7.73 -0.43 -16.92
C SER A 239 -7.99 -1.49 -17.99
N GLN A 240 -8.01 -2.74 -17.58
CA GLN A 240 -8.35 -3.89 -18.40
C GLN A 240 -9.22 -4.80 -17.57
N PHE A 241 -10.36 -5.19 -18.11
CA PHE A 241 -11.32 -6.10 -17.50
C PHE A 241 -11.54 -7.26 -18.44
N GLY A 242 -11.39 -8.48 -17.92
CA GLY A 242 -11.53 -9.72 -18.67
C GLY A 242 -12.47 -10.69 -17.97
N VAL A 243 -13.25 -11.41 -18.75
CA VAL A 243 -14.09 -12.53 -18.30
C VAL A 243 -13.69 -13.77 -19.08
N ARG A 244 -13.39 -14.84 -18.36
CA ARG A 244 -13.07 -16.15 -18.92
C ARG A 244 -14.11 -17.17 -18.49
N LEU A 245 -14.72 -17.81 -19.48
CA LEU A 245 -15.68 -18.90 -19.34
C LEU A 245 -15.09 -20.17 -19.94
N THR A 246 -15.02 -21.23 -19.13
CA THR A 246 -14.63 -22.57 -19.55
C THR A 246 -15.84 -23.48 -19.44
N LEU A 247 -16.36 -23.95 -20.56
CA LEU A 247 -17.49 -24.86 -20.61
C LEU A 247 -16.95 -26.28 -20.84
N ASP A 248 -17.10 -27.15 -19.84
CA ASP A 248 -16.79 -28.56 -19.98
C ASP A 248 -18.05 -29.32 -20.44
N LEU A 249 -18.10 -29.65 -21.73
CA LEU A 249 -19.22 -30.36 -22.36
C LEU A 249 -18.92 -31.86 -22.50
N TRP A 250 -18.45 -32.56 -21.44
CA TRP A 250 -18.20 -34.02 -21.31
C TRP A 250 -17.26 -34.69 -22.35
N LEU A 251 -17.27 -34.26 -23.61
CA LEU A 251 -16.46 -34.66 -24.75
C LEU A 251 -15.59 -33.50 -25.28
N VAL A 252 -15.95 -32.24 -25.00
CA VAL A 252 -15.24 -31.05 -25.51
C VAL A 252 -15.21 -29.94 -24.45
N THR A 253 -14.02 -29.39 -24.19
CA THR A 253 -13.87 -28.18 -23.36
C THR A 253 -13.79 -26.94 -24.26
N SER A 254 -14.81 -26.09 -24.22
CA SER A 254 -14.85 -24.82 -24.98
C SER A 254 -14.47 -23.65 -24.08
N ARG A 255 -13.55 -22.80 -24.52
CA ARG A 255 -13.12 -21.59 -23.80
C ARG A 255 -13.59 -20.34 -24.53
N MET A 256 -14.22 -19.43 -23.80
CA MET A 256 -14.63 -18.12 -24.29
C MET A 256 -13.95 -17.06 -23.43
N ASP A 257 -13.23 -16.15 -24.09
CA ASP A 257 -12.54 -15.03 -23.48
C ASP A 257 -13.09 -13.74 -24.09
N ALA A 258 -13.49 -12.80 -23.22
CA ALA A 258 -13.90 -11.46 -23.62
C ALA A 258 -13.19 -10.44 -22.74
N GLU A 259 -12.61 -9.41 -23.37
CA GLU A 259 -11.83 -8.36 -22.71
C GLU A 259 -12.30 -6.97 -23.14
N ILE A 260 -12.26 -6.03 -22.20
CA ILE A 260 -12.54 -4.61 -22.41
C ILE A 260 -11.49 -3.83 -21.63
N GLY A 261 -10.82 -2.88 -22.28
CA GLY A 261 -9.83 -2.02 -21.65
C GLY A 261 -9.98 -0.56 -22.05
N ALA A 262 -9.40 0.31 -21.24
CA ALA A 262 -9.24 1.71 -21.55
C ALA A 262 -7.84 2.17 -21.12
N ARG A 263 -7.16 2.96 -21.94
CA ARG A 263 -5.87 3.59 -21.62
C ARG A 263 -6.02 5.10 -21.68
N LEU A 264 -5.57 5.80 -20.64
CA LEU A 264 -5.56 7.25 -20.53
C LEU A 264 -4.12 7.74 -20.46
N ASN A 265 -3.76 8.69 -21.33
CA ASN A 265 -2.50 9.42 -21.24
C ASN A 265 -2.80 10.92 -21.24
N VAL A 266 -2.37 11.62 -20.19
CA VAL A 266 -2.53 13.07 -20.01
C VAL A 266 -1.15 13.69 -19.80
N LEU A 267 -0.96 14.84 -20.43
CA LEU A 267 0.25 15.67 -20.41
C LEU A 267 -0.19 17.10 -20.06
N GLY A 268 0.67 17.88 -19.39
CA GLY A 268 0.48 19.31 -19.30
C GLY A 268 1.61 20.04 -18.57
N PRO A 269 1.54 21.38 -18.43
CA PRO A 269 0.62 22.32 -19.10
C PRO A 269 1.09 22.73 -20.52
N PRO A 270 0.17 23.15 -21.43
CA PRO A 270 -1.29 23.03 -21.34
C PRO A 270 -1.76 21.57 -21.34
N MET A 271 -2.92 21.31 -20.73
CA MET A 271 -3.44 19.95 -20.59
C MET A 271 -3.89 19.37 -21.94
N ALA A 272 -3.25 18.28 -22.36
CA ALA A 272 -3.61 17.54 -23.56
C ALA A 272 -3.41 16.03 -23.36
N GLY A 273 -4.12 15.21 -24.12
CA GLY A 273 -4.09 13.77 -23.90
C GLY A 273 -4.80 12.92 -24.94
N ARG A 274 -4.77 11.60 -24.70
CA ARG A 274 -5.42 10.58 -25.51
C ARG A 274 -6.06 9.53 -24.59
N VAL A 275 -7.29 9.17 -24.89
CA VAL A 275 -7.99 7.99 -24.37
C VAL A 275 -8.09 6.96 -25.49
N HIS A 276 -7.54 5.77 -25.27
CA HIS A 276 -7.72 4.61 -26.15
C HIS A 276 -8.70 3.65 -25.49
N VAL A 277 -9.83 3.34 -26.14
CA VAL A 277 -10.78 2.34 -25.66
C VAL A 277 -10.64 1.10 -26.52
N ASP A 278 -10.48 -0.05 -25.87
CA ASP A 278 -10.21 -1.34 -26.51
C ASP A 278 -11.32 -2.33 -26.11
N PHE A 279 -12.02 -2.89 -27.09
CA PHE A 279 -12.95 -4.00 -26.92
C PHE A 279 -12.36 -5.22 -27.63
N TRP A 280 -12.73 -6.42 -27.15
CA TRP A 280 -12.25 -7.70 -27.71
C TRP A 280 -12.34 -7.86 -29.24
N VAL A 281 -13.13 -7.03 -29.95
CA VAL A 281 -13.30 -7.06 -31.41
C VAL A 281 -12.88 -5.75 -32.11
N PHE A 282 -12.84 -4.61 -31.41
CA PHE A 282 -12.50 -3.31 -32.00
C PHE A 282 -12.10 -2.28 -30.95
N GLY A 283 -11.36 -1.25 -31.34
CA GLY A 283 -10.99 -0.14 -30.45
C GLY A 283 -10.93 1.20 -31.18
N PHE A 284 -10.92 2.29 -30.42
CA PHE A 284 -10.82 3.66 -30.98
C PHE A 284 -10.12 4.62 -30.03
N ASP A 285 -9.58 5.71 -30.60
CA ASP A 285 -8.88 6.78 -29.88
C ASP A 285 -9.72 8.06 -29.82
N ILE A 286 -9.74 8.71 -28.66
CA ILE A 286 -10.26 10.07 -28.46
C ILE A 286 -9.09 10.95 -27.99
N GLU A 287 -8.76 12.00 -28.74
CA GLU A 287 -7.75 12.99 -28.37
C GLU A 287 -8.41 14.27 -27.82
N PHE A 288 -7.73 14.93 -26.88
CA PHE A 288 -8.19 16.19 -26.30
C PHE A 288 -7.00 17.13 -25.99
N GLY A 289 -7.25 18.45 -26.04
CA GLY A 289 -6.24 19.49 -25.79
C GLY A 289 -5.21 19.68 -26.91
N ASP A 290 -4.44 20.78 -26.86
CA ASP A 290 -3.40 21.07 -27.84
C ASP A 290 -2.07 20.40 -27.46
N ARG A 291 -1.78 19.29 -28.15
CA ARG A 291 -0.58 18.48 -27.92
C ARG A 291 0.71 19.18 -28.36
N SER A 292 0.63 20.08 -29.33
CA SER A 292 1.81 20.81 -29.84
C SER A 292 2.24 21.84 -28.81
N ALA A 293 1.29 22.56 -28.22
CA ALA A 293 1.55 23.51 -27.14
C ALA A 293 2.07 22.81 -25.86
N ALA A 294 1.49 21.67 -25.49
CA ALA A 294 1.90 20.88 -24.30
C ALA A 294 3.35 20.36 -24.38
N LEU A 295 3.79 19.91 -25.56
CA LEU A 295 5.16 19.43 -25.77
C LEU A 295 6.17 20.58 -25.89
N THR A 296 5.75 21.73 -26.43
CA THR A 296 6.61 22.90 -26.61
C THR A 296 6.85 23.62 -25.29
N GLU A 297 5.82 23.85 -24.47
CA GLU A 297 5.98 24.45 -23.14
C GLU A 297 6.71 23.53 -22.17
N GLY A 298 6.47 22.21 -22.24
CA GLY A 298 7.21 21.21 -21.48
C GLY A 298 8.72 21.15 -21.80
N MET A 299 9.13 21.66 -22.97
CA MET A 299 10.53 21.79 -23.37
C MET A 299 11.14 23.15 -22.96
N LEU A 300 10.32 24.18 -22.72
CA LEU A 300 10.75 25.52 -22.26
C LEU A 300 10.99 25.61 -20.75
N ILE A 301 10.54 24.62 -19.98
CA ILE A 301 10.76 24.49 -18.52
C ILE A 301 11.95 23.59 -18.14
N ASN A 302 12.80 23.23 -19.10
CA ASN A 302 14.08 22.52 -18.88
C ASN A 302 15.28 23.46 -19.01
#